data_AF-A0A8D8A1D9-F1
#
_entry.id   AF-A0A8D8A1D9-F1
#
_cell.length_a   1.000
_cell.length_b   1.000
_cell.length_c   1.000
_cell.angle_alpha   90.00
_cell.angle_beta   90.00
_cell.angle_gamma   90.00
#
_symmetry.space_group_name_H-M   'P 1'
#
loop_
_entity.id
_entity.type
_entity.pdbx_description
1 polymer ?
#
loop_
_entity_poly.entity_id
_entity_poly.type
_entity_poly.pdbx_seq_one_letter_code
_entity_poly.pdbx_strand_id
1 'polypeptide(L)'
;VPLLYLHRYLRLTPVFAALILFTVGFYQRIGDGPLWPVQQQFTTGNCEQYWWSALLYVQNYVNPNQLCIGHSWYLSVDMQLFLLSPLIIYPLWRWGPRVLIAVAVLILASMGCLLSVFLVNDLRASVAEASLLRDRLAYLPTHTRMGAWFVGL
;
A
#
# COMPACT_ATOMS: atom_id res chain seq x y z
N VAL A 1 5.51 -2.46 -23.37
CA VAL A 1 5.55 -2.84 -21.94
C VAL A 1 6.25 -1.79 -21.06
N PRO A 2 7.55 -1.45 -21.23
CA PRO A 2 8.24 -0.47 -20.37
C PRO A 2 7.63 0.95 -20.41
N LEU A 3 7.13 1.36 -21.57
CA LEU A 3 6.52 2.69 -21.75
C LEU A 3 5.22 2.88 -20.95
N LEU A 4 4.46 1.79 -20.70
CA LEU A 4 3.25 1.82 -19.88
C LEU A 4 3.58 2.07 -18.40
N TYR A 5 4.66 1.45 -17.91
CA TYR A 5 5.16 1.67 -16.55
C TYR A 5 5.67 3.08 -16.37
N LEU A 6 6.50 3.55 -17.30
CA LEU A 6 7.06 4.89 -17.25
C LEU A 6 5.95 5.95 -17.26
N HIS A 7 4.97 5.82 -18.16
CA HIS A 7 3.86 6.77 -18.23
C HIS A 7 3.04 6.80 -16.94
N ARG A 8 2.73 5.63 -16.34
CA ARG A 8 2.00 5.58 -15.07
C ARG A 8 2.81 6.19 -13.92
N TYR A 9 4.10 5.88 -13.85
CA TYR A 9 5.00 6.43 -12.84
C TYR A 9 5.09 7.96 -12.97
N LEU A 10 5.37 8.48 -14.17
CA LEU A 10 5.44 9.92 -14.42
C LEU A 10 4.10 10.65 -14.21
N ARG A 11 2.96 9.96 -14.26
CA ARG A 11 1.66 10.57 -13.95
C ARG A 11 1.42 10.71 -12.44
N LEU A 12 1.80 9.71 -11.65
CA LEU A 12 1.46 9.63 -10.21
C LEU A 12 2.56 10.18 -9.30
N THR A 13 3.82 9.92 -9.64
CA THR A 13 4.97 10.31 -8.82
C THR A 13 5.12 11.81 -8.64
N PRO A 14 4.91 12.70 -9.63
CA PRO A 14 5.07 14.14 -9.41
C PRO A 14 4.08 14.72 -8.39
N VAL A 15 2.82 14.29 -8.47
CA VAL A 15 1.79 14.69 -7.49
C VAL A 15 2.15 14.16 -6.11
N PHE A 16 2.60 12.91 -6.03
CA PHE A 16 2.98 12.32 -4.76
C PHE A 16 4.23 12.96 -4.14
N ALA A 17 5.23 13.30 -4.96
CA ALA A 17 6.40 14.05 -4.54
C ALA A 17 6.04 15.46 -4.05
N ALA A 18 5.13 16.15 -4.76
CA ALA A 18 4.64 17.46 -4.32
C ALA A 18 3.92 17.37 -2.97
N LEU A 19 3.12 16.32 -2.74
CA LEU A 19 2.50 16.07 -1.44
C LEU A 19 3.54 15.84 -0.34
N ILE A 20 4.57 15.04 -0.60
CA ILE A 20 5.65 14.80 0.38
C ILE A 20 6.39 16.10 0.70
N LEU A 21 6.72 16.90 -0.31
CA LEU A 21 7.36 18.21 -0.12
C LEU A 21 6.48 19.16 0.69
N PHE A 22 5.17 19.15 0.42
CA PHE A 22 4.21 19.90 1.21
C PHE A 22 4.16 19.41 2.67
N THR A 23 4.16 18.09 2.88
CA THR A 23 4.16 17.50 4.21
C THR A 23 5.41 17.88 5.01
N VAL A 24 6.58 17.87 4.39
CA VAL A 24 7.84 18.23 5.06
C VAL A 24 7.96 19.75 5.26
N GLY A 25 7.62 20.56 4.25
CA GLY A 25 7.89 22.00 4.26
C GLY A 25 6.80 22.87 4.88
N PHE A 26 5.52 22.51 4.70
CA PHE A 26 4.39 23.38 5.04
C PHE A 26 3.47 22.82 6.13
N TYR A 27 3.37 21.50 6.26
CA TYR A 27 2.44 20.87 7.20
C TYR A 27 2.60 21.36 8.63
N GLN A 28 3.80 21.70 9.07
CA GLN A 28 4.03 22.20 10.42
C GLN A 28 3.26 23.49 10.76
N ARG A 29 2.93 24.32 9.76
CA ARG A 29 2.37 25.67 9.93
C ARG A 29 0.85 25.77 9.67
N ILE A 30 0.17 24.64 9.46
CA ILE A 30 -1.22 24.63 8.97
C ILE A 30 -2.25 24.55 10.09
N GLY A 31 -1.87 24.15 11.29
CA GLY A 31 -2.80 23.93 12.39
C GLY A 31 -2.28 24.48 13.72
N ASP A 32 -3.22 24.82 14.59
CA ASP A 32 -2.96 25.41 15.92
C ASP A 32 -3.82 24.72 16.99
N GLY A 33 -3.74 23.39 17.05
CA GLY A 33 -4.49 22.57 18.01
C GLY A 33 -3.60 22.01 19.14
N PRO A 34 -4.18 21.65 20.31
CA PRO A 34 -3.42 21.05 21.42
C PRO A 34 -2.78 19.70 21.06
N LEU A 35 -3.39 18.95 20.12
CA LEU A 35 -2.84 17.70 19.59
C LEU A 35 -1.94 17.90 18.35
N TRP A 36 -1.85 19.14 17.84
CA TRP A 36 -1.13 19.43 16.60
C TRP A 36 0.36 19.13 16.66
N PRO A 37 1.11 19.48 17.73
CA PRO A 37 2.55 19.20 17.79
C PRO A 37 2.84 17.69 17.73
N VAL A 38 1.98 16.88 18.37
CA VAL A 38 2.09 15.42 18.36
C VAL A 38 1.85 14.89 16.95
N GLN A 39 0.75 15.29 16.30
CA GLN A 39 0.42 14.87 14.95
C GLN A 39 1.48 15.31 13.92
N GLN A 40 1.98 16.54 14.07
CA GLN A 40 3.06 17.10 13.27
C GLN A 40 4.32 16.24 13.39
N GLN A 41 4.74 15.90 14.61
CA GLN A 41 5.94 15.11 14.84
C GLN A 41 5.83 13.73 14.20
N PHE A 42 4.68 13.06 14.35
CA PHE A 42 4.45 11.77 13.69
C PHE A 42 4.48 11.88 12.16
N THR A 43 3.78 12.85 11.58
CA THR A 43 3.62 12.92 10.11
C THR A 43 4.89 13.46 9.45
N THR A 44 5.40 14.59 9.94
CA THR A 44 6.56 15.27 9.36
C THR A 44 7.84 14.49 9.60
N GLY A 45 8.06 14.00 10.83
CA GLY A 45 9.25 13.23 11.19
C GLY A 45 9.35 11.92 10.42
N ASN A 46 8.23 11.19 10.25
CA ASN A 46 8.20 9.99 9.42
C ASN A 46 8.50 10.31 7.94
N CYS A 47 7.97 11.41 7.41
CA CYS A 47 8.24 11.81 6.04
C CYS A 47 9.70 12.24 5.81
N GLU A 48 10.31 12.99 6.74
CA GLU A 48 11.71 13.39 6.63
C GLU A 48 12.66 12.19 6.58
N GLN A 49 12.33 11.12 7.30
CA GLN A 49 13.14 9.90 7.32
C GLN A 49 12.84 8.94 6.16
N TYR A 50 11.57 8.82 5.74
CA TYR A 50 11.10 7.77 4.84
C TYR A 50 10.43 8.27 3.54
N TRP A 51 10.62 9.53 3.14
CA TRP A 51 10.14 10.06 1.85
C TRP A 51 10.58 9.18 0.66
N TRP A 52 11.78 8.62 0.72
CA TRP A 52 12.35 7.81 -0.35
C TRP A 52 11.58 6.50 -0.54
N SER A 53 11.17 5.85 0.56
CA SER A 53 10.43 4.58 0.48
C SER A 53 8.99 4.79 0.01
N ALA A 54 8.43 5.99 0.28
CA ALA A 54 7.19 6.44 -0.30
C ALA A 54 7.30 6.61 -1.83
N LEU A 55 8.30 7.36 -2.33
CA LEU A 55 8.48 7.58 -3.78
C LEU A 55 8.85 6.32 -4.58
N LEU A 56 9.52 5.38 -3.93
CA LEU A 56 9.78 4.05 -4.50
C LEU A 56 8.60 3.09 -4.35
N TYR A 57 7.51 3.49 -3.71
CA TYR A 57 6.32 2.67 -3.50
C TYR A 57 6.59 1.37 -2.74
N VAL A 58 7.49 1.37 -1.76
CA VAL A 58 7.88 0.19 -0.95
C VAL A 58 7.68 0.38 0.57
N GLN A 59 7.16 1.54 0.98
CA GLN A 59 6.97 1.90 2.39
C GLN A 59 6.11 0.90 3.19
N ASN A 60 5.20 0.17 2.52
CA ASN A 60 4.35 -0.84 3.15
C ASN A 60 5.12 -2.09 3.64
N TYR A 61 6.32 -2.33 3.13
CA TYR A 61 7.20 -3.39 3.58
C TYR A 61 8.40 -2.90 4.39
N VAL A 62 8.98 -1.76 4.00
CA VAL A 62 10.18 -1.22 4.63
C VAL A 62 9.86 -0.62 6.00
N ASN A 63 8.80 0.20 6.09
CA ASN A 63 8.49 1.01 7.27
C ASN A 63 6.97 1.08 7.52
N PRO A 64 6.28 -0.06 7.70
CA PRO A 64 4.82 -0.09 7.82
C PRO A 64 4.28 0.68 9.03
N ASN A 65 5.09 0.84 10.09
CA ASN A 65 4.70 1.59 11.29
C ASN A 65 5.00 3.09 11.19
N GLN A 66 5.83 3.50 10.22
CA GLN A 66 6.37 4.85 10.08
C GLN A 66 6.17 5.34 8.65
N LEU A 67 4.95 5.18 8.14
CA LEU A 67 4.58 5.67 6.81
C LEU A 67 4.73 7.19 6.77
N CYS A 68 5.26 7.72 5.66
CA CYS A 68 5.34 9.16 5.46
C CYS A 68 3.92 9.76 5.40
N ILE A 69 3.09 9.28 4.48
CA ILE A 69 1.68 9.67 4.40
C ILE A 69 0.84 8.45 4.75
N GLY A 70 0.16 8.49 5.89
CA GLY A 70 -0.54 7.32 6.45
C GLY A 70 -1.52 6.66 5.47
N HIS A 71 -2.22 7.43 4.63
CA HIS A 71 -3.15 6.89 3.64
C HIS A 71 -2.50 6.46 2.33
N SER A 72 -1.23 6.75 2.05
CA SER A 72 -0.60 6.44 0.76
C SER A 72 -0.09 5.00 0.63
N TRP A 73 -0.29 4.17 1.65
CA TRP A 73 0.04 2.75 1.60
C TRP A 73 -0.62 2.04 0.41
N TYR A 74 -1.88 2.36 0.09
CA TYR A 74 -2.61 1.70 -1.01
C TYR A 74 -1.97 2.01 -2.37
N LEU A 75 -1.36 3.19 -2.51
CA LEU A 75 -0.67 3.58 -3.73
C LEU A 75 0.59 2.74 -3.94
N SER A 76 1.24 2.33 -2.85
CA SER A 76 2.36 1.37 -2.90
C SER A 76 1.89 -0.01 -3.35
N VAL A 77 0.77 -0.49 -2.81
CA VAL A 77 0.15 -1.76 -3.21
C VAL A 77 -0.20 -1.76 -4.69
N ASP A 78 -0.87 -0.72 -5.16
CA ASP A 78 -1.32 -0.58 -6.55
C ASP A 78 -0.15 -0.56 -7.55
N MET A 79 0.95 0.13 -7.24
CA MET A 79 2.14 0.13 -8.10
C MET A 79 2.81 -1.23 -8.17
N GLN A 80 2.91 -1.94 -7.04
CA GLN A 80 3.50 -3.28 -6.99
C GLN A 80 2.65 -4.28 -7.78
N LEU A 81 1.32 -4.24 -7.64
CA LEU A 81 0.42 -5.11 -8.40
C LEU A 81 0.38 -4.75 -9.88
N PHE A 82 0.52 -3.47 -10.23
CA PHE A 82 0.65 -3.06 -11.63
C PHE A 82 1.91 -3.60 -12.27
N LEU A 83 3.05 -3.58 -11.56
CA LEU A 83 4.30 -4.19 -12.02
C LEU A 83 4.15 -5.70 -12.27
N LEU A 84 3.32 -6.38 -11.45
CA LEU A 84 3.02 -7.81 -11.60
C LEU A 84 1.93 -8.10 -12.66
N SER A 85 1.14 -7.12 -13.06
CA SER A 85 0.03 -7.27 -14.02
C SER A 85 0.36 -8.00 -15.33
N PRO A 86 1.47 -7.75 -16.05
CA PRO A 86 1.75 -8.43 -17.31
C PRO A 86 2.03 -9.91 -17.11
N LEU A 87 2.49 -10.32 -15.93
CA LEU A 87 2.72 -11.73 -15.59
C LEU A 87 1.39 -12.50 -15.50
N ILE A 88 0.26 -11.80 -15.43
CA ILE A 88 -1.08 -12.40 -15.41
C ILE A 88 -1.74 -12.21 -16.78
N ILE A 89 -1.66 -11.01 -17.34
CA ILE A 89 -2.28 -10.66 -18.62
C ILE A 89 -1.66 -11.44 -19.79
N TYR A 90 -0.33 -11.59 -19.83
CA TYR A 90 0.33 -12.32 -20.93
C TYR A 90 -0.08 -13.81 -20.96
N PRO A 91 -0.04 -14.55 -19.83
CA PRO A 91 -0.61 -15.89 -19.75
C PRO A 91 -2.08 -15.97 -20.15
N LEU A 92 -2.90 -15.02 -19.70
CA LEU A 92 -4.33 -15.00 -19.99
C LEU A 92 -4.59 -14.87 -21.49
N TRP A 93 -3.83 -14.04 -22.18
CA TRP A 93 -3.89 -13.92 -23.63
C TRP A 93 -3.40 -15.18 -24.35
N ARG A 94 -2.34 -15.84 -23.84
CA ARG A 94 -1.72 -17.00 -24.50
C ARG A 94 -2.45 -18.33 -24.28
N TRP A 95 -2.93 -18.58 -23.07
CA TRP A 95 -3.53 -19.86 -22.65
C TRP A 95 -5.03 -19.77 -22.34
N GLY A 96 -5.62 -18.58 -22.50
CA GLY A 96 -7.06 -18.34 -22.37
C GLY A 96 -7.59 -18.58 -20.95
N PRO A 97 -8.83 -19.08 -20.81
CA PRO A 97 -9.52 -19.14 -19.51
C PRO A 97 -8.90 -20.11 -18.50
N ARG A 98 -7.96 -20.97 -18.91
CA ARG A 98 -7.25 -21.88 -17.99
C ARG A 98 -6.46 -21.13 -16.92
N VAL A 99 -6.00 -19.92 -17.23
CA VAL A 99 -5.27 -19.06 -16.29
C VAL A 99 -6.18 -18.52 -15.18
N LEU A 100 -7.50 -18.44 -15.40
CA LEU A 100 -8.46 -18.01 -14.38
C LEU A 100 -8.46 -18.95 -13.17
N ILE A 101 -8.14 -20.23 -13.35
CA ILE A 101 -7.99 -21.18 -12.24
C ILE A 101 -6.79 -20.76 -11.37
N ALA A 102 -5.66 -20.42 -11.98
CA ALA A 102 -4.49 -19.95 -11.26
C ALA A 102 -4.76 -18.63 -10.53
N VAL A 103 -5.47 -17.68 -11.16
CA VAL A 103 -5.89 -16.43 -10.52
C VAL A 103 -6.83 -16.69 -9.34
N ALA A 104 -7.81 -17.58 -9.49
CA ALA A 104 -8.71 -17.97 -8.41
C ALA A 104 -7.94 -18.59 -7.23
N VAL A 105 -6.94 -19.45 -7.50
CA VAL A 105 -6.06 -20.02 -6.47
C VAL A 105 -5.27 -18.91 -5.76
N LEU A 106 -4.75 -17.92 -6.49
CA LEU A 106 -4.03 -16.78 -5.88
C LEU A 106 -4.95 -15.94 -5.00
N ILE A 107 -6.21 -15.71 -5.41
CA ILE A 107 -7.21 -15.00 -4.59
C ILE A 107 -7.49 -15.78 -3.31
N LEU A 108 -7.75 -17.09 -3.42
CA LEU A 108 -7.99 -17.95 -2.26
C LEU A 108 -6.78 -18.00 -1.32
N ALA A 109 -5.56 -18.04 -1.86
CA ALA A 109 -4.33 -18.00 -1.07
C ALA A 109 -4.19 -16.66 -0.32
N SER A 110 -4.51 -15.54 -0.98
CA SER A 110 -4.52 -14.20 -0.36
C SER A 110 -5.53 -14.13 0.80
N MET A 111 -6.75 -14.64 0.59
CA MET A 111 -7.77 -14.70 1.64
C MET A 111 -7.36 -15.64 2.77
N GLY A 112 -6.76 -16.80 2.45
CA GLY A 112 -6.26 -17.76 3.43
C GLY A 112 -5.13 -17.17 4.27
N CYS A 113 -4.23 -16.38 3.68
CA CYS A 113 -3.17 -15.67 4.38
C CYS A 113 -3.74 -14.60 5.33
N LEU A 114 -4.75 -13.84 4.88
CA LEU A 114 -5.44 -12.90 5.76
C LEU A 114 -6.07 -13.63 6.95
N LEU A 115 -6.81 -14.71 6.69
CA LEU A 115 -7.45 -15.51 7.73
C LEU A 115 -6.43 -16.08 8.72
N SER A 116 -5.31 -16.62 8.24
CA SER A 116 -4.27 -17.18 9.11
C SER A 116 -3.64 -16.11 10.00
N VAL A 117 -3.40 -14.90 9.48
CA VAL A 117 -2.91 -13.77 10.28
C VAL A 117 -3.90 -13.42 11.38
N PHE A 118 -5.20 -13.42 11.11
CA PHE A 118 -6.23 -13.16 12.11
C PHE A 118 -6.28 -14.24 13.20
N LEU A 119 -6.20 -15.53 12.81
CA LEU A 119 -6.29 -16.65 13.73
C LEU A 119 -5.03 -16.81 14.61
N VAL A 120 -3.83 -16.61 14.05
CA VAL A 120 -2.57 -16.81 14.78
C VAL A 120 -2.30 -15.67 15.77
N ASN A 121 -2.74 -14.46 15.46
CA ASN A 121 -2.47 -13.27 16.28
C ASN A 121 -3.66 -12.87 17.15
N ASP A 122 -4.71 -13.71 17.24
CA ASP A 122 -5.96 -13.44 17.98
C ASP A 122 -6.51 -12.02 17.74
N LEU A 123 -6.45 -11.58 16.48
CA LEU A 123 -6.80 -10.20 16.13
C LEU A 123 -8.31 -10.02 16.14
N ARG A 124 -8.78 -9.01 16.87
CA ARG A 124 -10.20 -8.63 16.88
C ARG A 124 -10.55 -7.77 15.67
N ALA A 125 -11.68 -8.08 15.03
CA ALA A 125 -12.28 -7.26 13.98
C ALA A 125 -13.00 -6.00 14.52
N SER A 126 -12.64 -5.53 15.72
CA SER A 126 -13.25 -4.36 16.34
C SER A 126 -12.73 -3.07 15.68
N VAL A 127 -13.64 -2.22 15.21
CA VAL A 127 -13.31 -0.87 14.72
C VAL A 127 -12.92 0.09 15.85
N ALA A 128 -13.39 -0.17 17.08
CA ALA A 128 -13.08 0.66 18.25
C ALA A 128 -11.65 0.47 18.76
N GLU A 129 -11.04 -0.68 18.47
CA GLU A 129 -9.69 -1.03 18.90
C GLU A 129 -8.79 -1.11 17.67
N ALA A 130 -8.32 0.05 17.21
CA ALA A 130 -7.33 0.14 16.14
C ALA A 130 -5.97 -0.29 16.68
N SER A 131 -5.58 -1.54 16.43
CA SER A 131 -4.26 -2.04 16.81
C SER A 131 -3.25 -1.85 15.67
N LEU A 132 -2.12 -1.21 15.99
CA LEU A 132 -1.00 -1.05 15.06
C LEU A 132 -0.52 -2.40 14.50
N LEU A 133 -0.65 -3.48 15.29
CA LEU A 133 -0.31 -4.84 14.87
C LEU A 133 -1.22 -5.33 13.74
N ARG A 134 -2.54 -5.08 13.83
CA ARG A 134 -3.49 -5.44 12.77
C ARG A 134 -3.18 -4.67 11.50
N ASP A 135 -2.91 -3.38 11.62
CA ASP A 135 -2.62 -2.55 10.45
C ASP A 135 -1.35 -3.04 9.74
N ARG A 136 -0.30 -3.35 10.50
CA ARG A 136 0.97 -3.88 9.99
C ARG A 136 0.83 -5.25 9.32
N LEU A 137 0.10 -6.18 9.93
CA LEU A 137 0.08 -7.58 9.49
C LEU A 137 -1.03 -7.90 8.50
N ALA A 138 -2.19 -7.25 8.62
CA ALA A 138 -3.37 -7.57 7.81
C ALA A 138 -3.70 -6.49 6.78
N TYR A 139 -3.51 -5.21 7.11
CA TYR A 139 -4.02 -4.10 6.31
C TYR A 139 -3.03 -3.60 5.24
N LEU A 140 -1.78 -3.39 5.62
CA LEU A 140 -0.72 -2.78 4.80
C LEU A 140 -0.04 -3.70 3.76
N PRO A 141 0.16 -5.01 4.02
CA PRO A 141 0.88 -5.87 3.07
C PRO A 141 0.11 -6.06 1.75
N THR A 142 0.83 -6.21 0.64
CA THR A 142 0.18 -6.46 -0.67
C THR A 142 -0.45 -7.84 -0.76
N HIS A 143 0.19 -8.86 -0.21
CA HIS A 143 -0.25 -10.25 -0.37
C HIS A 143 -1.62 -10.53 0.30
N THR A 144 -2.00 -9.79 1.34
CA THR A 144 -3.33 -9.91 1.97
C THR A 144 -4.41 -9.11 1.23
N ARG A 145 -4.02 -8.20 0.32
CA ARG A 145 -4.91 -7.28 -0.40
C ARG A 145 -5.00 -7.56 -1.90
N MET A 146 -4.07 -8.35 -2.45
CA MET A 146 -3.98 -8.64 -3.88
C MET A 146 -5.26 -9.30 -4.43
N GLY A 147 -5.97 -10.08 -3.61
CA GLY A 147 -7.21 -10.74 -4.03
C GLY A 147 -8.27 -9.76 -4.57
N ALA A 148 -8.49 -8.63 -3.87
CA ALA A 148 -9.46 -7.61 -4.30
C ALA A 148 -9.05 -6.91 -5.61
N TRP A 149 -7.75 -6.74 -5.82
CA TRP A 149 -7.22 -6.13 -7.04
C TRP A 149 -7.37 -7.06 -8.24
N PHE A 150 -7.15 -8.38 -8.08
CA PHE A 150 -7.35 -9.36 -9.16
C PHE A 150 -8.81 -9.50 -9.59
N VAL A 151 -9.77 -9.29 -8.70
CA VAL A 151 -11.20 -9.29 -9.08
C VAL A 151 -11.54 -8.13 -10.01
N GLY A 152 -10.83 -7.01 -9.90
CA GLY A 152 -11.01 -5.85 -10.76
C GLY A 152 -10.23 -5.87 -12.07
N LEU A 153 -9.35 -6.87 -12.27
CA LEU A 153 -8.51 -7.03 -13.47
C LEU A 153 -9.26 -7.81 -14.57
#